data_AF-A0A0E9NIX6-F1
#
_entry.id   AF-A0A0E9NIX6-F1
#
_cell.length_a   1.000
_cell.length_b   1.000
_cell.length_c   1.000
_cell.angle_alpha   90.00
_cell.angle_beta   90.00
_cell.angle_gamma   90.00
#
_symmetry.space_group_name_H-M   'P 1'
#
loop_
_entity.id
_entity.type
_entity.pdbx_description
1 polymer ?
#
loop_
_entity_poly.entity_id
_entity_poly.type
_entity_poly.pdbx_seq_one_letter_code
_entity_poly.pdbx_strand_id
1 'polypeptide(L)'
;MSDLSEYAAQHQNLLNFANASKDELLQIVKDLNTQSLRLRFPSFSFTDAHHLGQELLRTVQTELPESEQNKPVVIDIQLGAMCVYHLAQPGTTPDNDTWISRKRALVNRFHTPSFTYGRQLQLAGKTLADKGLREAEYAAHGGCVPIVLESGVCVGTVTVSGLSQAWDHLVVGYCMEELKLTVEAVAMEAQGRTGHDCDYQPNSKDTFDGE
;
A
#
# COMPACT_ATOMS: atom_id res chain seq x y z
N MET A 1 -12.99 -14.06 -0.52
CA MET A 1 -12.52 -12.66 -0.51
C MET A 1 -13.74 -11.82 -0.22
N SER A 2 -13.70 -11.07 0.88
CA SER A 2 -14.74 -10.09 1.22
C SER A 2 -14.69 -8.97 0.20
N ASP A 3 -15.82 -8.44 -0.27
CA ASP A 3 -15.79 -7.29 -1.17
C ASP A 3 -15.35 -6.00 -0.46
N LEU A 4 -15.12 -4.91 -1.21
CA LEU A 4 -14.73 -3.61 -0.63
C LEU A 4 -15.76 -3.10 0.40
N SER A 5 -17.04 -3.44 0.25
CA SER A 5 -18.09 -3.00 1.16
C SER A 5 -17.96 -3.68 2.53
N GLU A 6 -17.75 -5.00 2.57
CA GLU A 6 -17.44 -5.72 3.80
C GLU A 6 -16.13 -5.24 4.44
N TYR A 7 -15.11 -4.98 3.62
CA TYR A 7 -13.84 -4.42 4.11
C TYR A 7 -14.04 -3.05 4.77
N ALA A 8 -14.82 -2.16 4.12
CA ALA A 8 -15.13 -0.85 4.66
C ALA A 8 -15.95 -0.93 5.95
N ALA A 9 -16.89 -1.88 6.05
CA ALA A 9 -17.67 -2.10 7.27
C ALA A 9 -16.78 -2.52 8.46
N GLN A 10 -15.74 -3.33 8.24
CA GLN A 10 -14.76 -3.68 9.26
C GLN A 10 -13.89 -2.48 9.69
N HIS A 11 -13.76 -1.48 8.81
CA HIS A 11 -12.94 -0.28 9.02
C HIS A 11 -13.79 1.00 9.13
N GLN A 12 -15.03 0.88 9.61
CA GLN A 12 -16.01 1.98 9.64
C GLN A 12 -15.51 3.18 10.48
N ASN A 13 -14.68 2.95 11.48
CA ASN A 13 -14.07 4.00 12.29
C ASN A 13 -13.15 4.92 11.47
N LEU A 14 -12.50 4.39 10.42
CA LEU A 14 -11.66 5.18 9.52
C LEU A 14 -12.48 6.16 8.68
N LEU A 15 -13.75 5.85 8.39
CA LEU A 15 -14.65 6.72 7.62
C LEU A 15 -15.19 7.89 8.46
N ASN A 16 -15.28 7.71 9.79
CA ASN A 16 -15.88 8.69 10.71
C ASN A 16 -14.85 9.53 11.49
N PHE A 17 -13.57 9.49 11.08
CA PHE A 17 -12.45 10.09 11.81
C PHE A 17 -12.57 11.61 12.06
N ALA A 18 -13.31 12.33 11.21
CA ALA A 18 -13.31 13.80 11.21
C ALA A 18 -13.86 14.39 12.51
N ASN A 19 -14.86 13.74 13.09
CA ASN A 19 -15.53 14.16 14.33
C ASN A 19 -15.19 13.27 15.52
N ALA A 20 -14.15 12.42 15.38
CA ALA A 20 -13.76 11.50 16.42
C ALA A 20 -13.24 12.25 17.65
N SER A 21 -13.70 11.82 18.83
CA SER A 21 -13.13 12.19 20.12
C SER A 21 -11.67 11.74 20.22
N LYS A 22 -10.97 12.24 21.24
CA LYS A 22 -9.56 11.88 21.45
C LYS A 22 -9.35 10.37 21.65
N ASP A 23 -10.26 9.70 22.37
CA ASP A 23 -10.18 8.27 22.62
C ASP A 23 -10.49 7.45 21.36
N GLU A 24 -11.45 7.89 20.54
CA GLU A 24 -11.74 7.28 19.24
C GLU A 24 -10.56 7.46 18.27
N LEU A 25 -9.94 8.63 18.23
CA LEU A 25 -8.73 8.87 17.42
C LEU A 25 -7.56 7.98 17.88
N LEU A 26 -7.40 7.78 19.20
CA LEU A 26 -6.40 6.86 19.72
C LEU A 26 -6.66 5.43 19.25
N GLN A 27 -7.92 4.99 19.24
CA GLN A 27 -8.28 3.67 18.73
C GLN A 27 -8.04 3.56 17.22
N ILE A 28 -8.47 4.55 16.43
CA ILE A 28 -8.20 4.62 14.98
C ILE A 28 -6.69 4.49 14.70
N VAL A 29 -5.85 5.22 15.42
CA VAL A 29 -4.38 5.14 15.24
C VAL A 29 -3.85 3.74 15.59
N LYS A 30 -4.37 3.08 16.64
CA LYS A 30 -3.99 1.70 16.97
C LYS A 30 -4.38 0.71 15.87
N ASP A 31 -5.59 0.85 15.34
CA ASP A 31 -6.09 -0.03 14.28
C ASP A 31 -5.27 0.14 12.99
N LEU A 32 -4.97 1.39 12.61
CA LEU A 32 -4.11 1.70 11.47
C LEU A 32 -2.67 1.16 11.63
N ASN A 33 -2.11 1.25 12.83
CA ASN A 33 -0.80 0.66 13.11
C ASN A 33 -0.84 -0.87 13.02
N THR A 34 -1.92 -1.50 13.51
CA THR A 34 -2.12 -2.95 13.42
C THR A 34 -2.26 -3.39 11.96
N GLN A 35 -3.06 -2.67 11.16
CA GLN A 35 -3.19 -2.87 9.72
C GLN A 35 -1.82 -2.80 9.03
N SER A 36 -1.01 -1.79 9.35
CA SER A 36 0.34 -1.62 8.77
C SER A 36 1.30 -2.76 9.11
N LEU A 37 1.14 -3.41 10.27
CA LEU A 37 1.93 -4.59 10.62
C LEU A 37 1.49 -5.84 9.87
N ARG A 38 0.18 -6.00 9.60
CA ARG A 38 -0.37 -7.10 8.81
C ARG A 38 -0.02 -6.98 7.31
N LEU A 39 0.09 -5.75 6.81
CA LEU A 39 0.40 -5.42 5.41
C LEU A 39 1.90 -5.46 5.09
N ARG A 40 2.57 -6.54 5.50
CA ARG A 40 3.96 -6.81 5.11
C ARG A 40 4.02 -8.00 4.18
N PHE A 41 4.77 -7.89 3.10
CA PHE A 41 4.84 -8.90 2.05
C PHE A 41 6.07 -9.81 2.23
N PRO A 42 5.96 -11.12 1.98
CA PRO A 42 7.14 -12.00 1.98
C PRO A 42 8.08 -11.67 0.80
N SER A 43 7.53 -11.23 -0.33
CA SER A 43 8.24 -10.71 -1.50
C SER A 43 7.36 -9.71 -2.24
N PHE A 44 7.96 -8.83 -3.07
CA PHE A 44 7.18 -7.92 -3.91
C PHE A 44 7.95 -7.63 -5.21
N SER A 45 7.39 -8.06 -6.33
CA SER A 45 7.97 -7.97 -7.66
C SER A 45 7.32 -6.87 -8.51
N PHE A 46 7.89 -6.60 -9.70
CA PHE A 46 7.25 -5.73 -10.69
C PHE A 46 5.91 -6.28 -11.18
N THR A 47 5.76 -7.61 -11.25
CA THR A 47 4.51 -8.27 -11.59
C THR A 47 3.45 -8.02 -10.52
N ASP A 48 3.83 -8.11 -9.24
CA ASP A 48 2.91 -7.81 -8.13
C ASP A 48 2.47 -6.34 -8.14
N ALA A 49 3.38 -5.42 -8.45
CA ALA A 49 3.06 -4.01 -8.64
C ALA A 49 2.04 -3.80 -9.78
N HIS A 50 2.21 -4.49 -10.91
CA HIS A 50 1.27 -4.41 -12.02
C HIS A 50 -0.10 -4.96 -11.65
N HIS A 51 -0.16 -6.15 -11.03
CA HIS A 51 -1.41 -6.74 -10.56
C HIS A 51 -2.11 -5.87 -9.53
N LEU A 52 -1.36 -5.26 -8.59
CA LEU A 52 -1.92 -4.30 -7.63
C LEU A 52 -2.59 -3.12 -8.34
N GLY A 53 -1.92 -2.57 -9.35
CA GLY A 53 -2.46 -1.45 -10.13
C GLY A 53 -3.74 -1.82 -10.90
N GLN A 54 -3.78 -3.01 -11.50
CA GLN A 54 -4.97 -3.52 -12.19
C GLN A 54 -6.14 -3.75 -11.22
N GLU A 55 -5.86 -4.34 -10.05
CA GLU A 55 -6.88 -4.59 -9.04
C GLU A 55 -7.43 -3.28 -8.46
N LEU A 56 -6.57 -2.31 -8.16
CA LEU A 56 -7.00 -0.97 -7.74
C LEU A 56 -7.93 -0.32 -8.77
N LEU A 57 -7.58 -0.37 -10.06
CA LEU A 57 -8.42 0.17 -11.12
C LEU A 57 -9.78 -0.53 -11.15
N ARG A 58 -9.79 -1.87 -11.11
CA ARG A 58 -11.01 -2.68 -11.10
C ARG A 58 -11.88 -2.31 -9.91
N THR A 59 -11.34 -2.34 -8.70
CA THR A 59 -12.06 -2.03 -7.46
C THR A 59 -12.65 -0.62 -7.49
N VAL A 60 -11.88 0.39 -7.92
CA VAL A 60 -12.38 1.77 -8.04
C VAL A 60 -13.54 1.86 -9.05
N GLN A 61 -13.49 1.09 -10.14
CA GLN A 61 -14.53 1.11 -11.17
C GLN A 61 -15.80 0.35 -10.78
N THR A 62 -15.71 -0.69 -9.94
CA THR A 62 -16.82 -1.62 -9.74
C THR A 62 -17.37 -1.70 -8.32
N GLU A 63 -16.62 -1.27 -7.30
CA GLU A 63 -16.96 -1.55 -5.89
C GLU A 63 -17.11 -0.32 -5.00
N LEU A 64 -16.92 0.90 -5.53
CA LEU A 64 -17.08 2.12 -4.74
C LEU A 64 -18.55 2.35 -4.32
N PRO A 65 -18.77 2.86 -3.08
CA PRO A 65 -20.11 3.29 -2.66
C PRO A 65 -20.58 4.50 -3.47
N GLU A 66 -21.90 4.74 -3.49
CA GLU A 66 -22.51 5.86 -4.23
C GLU A 66 -21.87 7.22 -3.95
N SER A 67 -21.41 7.46 -2.71
CA SER A 67 -20.77 8.73 -2.33
C SER A 67 -19.41 8.98 -2.97
N GLU A 68 -18.78 7.93 -3.52
CA GLU A 68 -17.48 7.97 -4.18
C GLU A 68 -17.54 7.57 -5.67
N GLN A 69 -18.70 7.08 -6.14
CA GLN A 69 -18.92 6.78 -7.55
C GLN A 69 -18.70 8.00 -8.45
N ASN A 70 -18.23 7.76 -9.67
CA ASN A 70 -17.92 8.78 -10.68
C ASN A 70 -16.82 9.78 -10.31
N LYS A 71 -16.06 9.55 -9.24
CA LYS A 71 -14.86 10.34 -8.94
C LYS A 71 -13.65 9.71 -9.64
N PRO A 72 -13.03 10.39 -10.62
CA PRO A 72 -11.89 9.83 -11.33
C PRO A 72 -10.64 9.87 -10.44
N VAL A 73 -9.84 8.81 -10.48
CA VAL A 73 -8.63 8.68 -9.66
C VAL A 73 -7.36 8.62 -10.51
N VAL A 74 -6.24 8.98 -9.90
CA VAL A 74 -4.89 8.61 -10.36
C VAL A 74 -4.31 7.56 -9.42
N ILE A 75 -3.71 6.51 -9.98
CA ILE A 75 -3.02 5.43 -9.28
C ILE A 75 -1.54 5.50 -9.65
N ASP A 76 -0.65 5.47 -8.64
CA ASP A 76 0.81 5.46 -8.81
C ASP A 76 1.43 4.39 -7.90
N ILE A 77 2.30 3.55 -8.47
CA ILE A 77 3.06 2.53 -7.72
C ILE A 77 4.54 2.67 -8.06
N GLN A 78 5.36 2.83 -7.03
CA GLN A 78 6.79 3.00 -7.15
C GLN A 78 7.55 1.94 -6.37
N LEU A 79 8.61 1.41 -6.95
CA LEU A 79 9.61 0.60 -6.26
C LEU A 79 10.95 1.35 -6.30
N GLY A 80 11.45 1.74 -5.12
CA GLY A 80 12.52 2.73 -5.00
C GLY A 80 12.14 4.05 -5.71
N ALA A 81 12.95 4.45 -6.69
CA ALA A 81 12.69 5.64 -7.51
C ALA A 81 11.99 5.35 -8.84
N MET A 82 11.71 4.06 -9.14
CA MET A 82 11.10 3.66 -10.41
C MET A 82 9.59 3.67 -10.29
N CYS A 83 8.91 4.41 -11.18
CA CYS A 83 7.48 4.29 -11.37
C CYS A 83 7.20 3.02 -12.18
N VAL A 84 6.51 2.05 -11.56
CA VAL A 84 6.20 0.74 -12.15
C VAL A 84 4.79 0.72 -12.72
N TYR A 85 3.88 1.48 -12.11
CA TYR A 85 2.51 1.63 -12.57
C TYR A 85 2.07 3.08 -12.39
N HIS A 86 1.50 3.67 -13.43
CA HIS A 86 0.86 4.97 -13.35
C HIS A 86 -0.36 4.99 -14.27
N LEU A 87 -1.51 5.35 -13.73
CA LEU A 87 -2.74 5.44 -14.50
C LEU A 87 -3.57 6.63 -14.02
N ALA A 88 -3.93 7.50 -14.96
CA ALA A 88 -4.84 8.60 -14.74
C ALA A 88 -6.18 8.32 -15.46
N GLN A 89 -7.28 8.27 -14.70
CA GLN A 89 -8.60 8.10 -15.30
C GLN A 89 -9.05 9.38 -16.03
N PRO A 90 -9.90 9.26 -17.08
CA PRO A 90 -10.53 10.42 -17.72
C PRO A 90 -11.23 11.32 -16.68
N GLY A 91 -10.95 12.62 -16.72
CA GLY A 91 -11.48 13.61 -15.77
C GLY A 91 -10.54 13.98 -14.62
N THR A 92 -9.41 13.29 -14.47
CA THR A 92 -8.32 13.74 -13.59
C THR A 92 -7.57 14.93 -14.18
N THR A 93 -6.78 15.61 -13.34
CA THR A 93 -5.97 16.78 -13.72
C THR A 93 -4.55 16.67 -13.17
N PRO A 94 -3.58 17.47 -13.64
CA PRO A 94 -2.22 17.49 -13.07
C PRO A 94 -2.14 17.79 -11.56
N ASP A 95 -3.19 18.34 -10.95
CA ASP A 95 -3.24 18.50 -9.48
C ASP A 95 -3.22 17.14 -8.76
N ASN A 96 -3.81 16.09 -9.35
CA ASN A 96 -3.75 14.74 -8.80
C ASN A 96 -2.30 14.22 -8.66
N ASP A 97 -1.44 14.51 -9.64
CA ASP A 97 -0.01 14.16 -9.57
C ASP A 97 0.72 14.93 -8.48
N THR A 98 0.33 16.19 -8.27
CA THR A 98 0.86 17.02 -7.17
C THR A 98 0.47 16.40 -5.82
N TRP A 99 -0.77 15.95 -5.66
CA TRP A 99 -1.21 15.20 -4.47
C TRP A 99 -0.44 13.90 -4.30
N ILE A 100 -0.29 13.09 -5.35
CA ILE A 100 0.48 11.84 -5.31
C ILE A 100 1.91 12.12 -4.84
N SER A 101 2.58 13.09 -5.45
CA SER A 101 3.97 13.42 -5.11
C SER A 101 4.11 13.83 -3.64
N ARG A 102 3.20 14.65 -3.12
CA ARG A 102 3.20 15.10 -1.71
C ARG A 102 2.88 14.00 -0.71
N LYS A 103 1.93 13.11 -1.01
CA LYS A 103 1.61 11.95 -0.15
C LYS A 103 2.79 10.98 -0.14
N ARG A 104 3.35 10.64 -1.30
CA ARG A 104 4.51 9.76 -1.46
C ARG A 104 5.76 10.31 -0.78
N ALA A 105 6.05 11.61 -0.90
CA ALA A 105 7.20 12.23 -0.21
C ALA A 105 7.12 12.05 1.32
N LEU A 106 5.90 12.13 1.89
CA LEU A 106 5.67 11.88 3.30
C LEU A 106 5.91 10.40 3.64
N VAL A 107 5.32 9.48 2.87
CA VAL A 107 5.47 8.03 3.12
C VAL A 107 6.92 7.58 2.95
N ASN A 108 7.64 8.06 1.94
CA ASN A 108 9.06 7.77 1.75
C ASN A 108 9.93 8.28 2.91
N ARG A 109 9.54 9.39 3.55
CA ARG A 109 10.29 9.96 4.68
C ARG A 109 10.05 9.21 6.00
N PHE A 110 8.82 8.77 6.24
CA PHE A 110 8.40 8.24 7.55
C PHE A 110 8.04 6.75 7.56
N HIS A 111 8.01 6.10 6.39
CA HIS A 111 7.56 4.72 6.19
C HIS A 111 6.24 4.43 6.92
N THR A 112 5.35 5.43 6.96
CA THR A 112 4.07 5.41 7.64
C THR A 112 3.01 5.82 6.62
N PRO A 113 1.87 5.11 6.51
CA PRO A 113 0.82 5.50 5.59
C PRO A 113 0.40 6.95 5.81
N SER A 114 0.09 7.67 4.72
CA SER A 114 -0.18 9.10 4.79
C SER A 114 -1.43 9.42 5.62
N PHE A 115 -2.44 8.53 5.59
CA PHE A 115 -3.62 8.63 6.45
C PHE A 115 -3.26 8.45 7.93
N THR A 116 -2.47 7.42 8.26
CA THR A 116 -2.01 7.13 9.62
C THR A 116 -1.26 8.31 10.21
N TYR A 117 -0.32 8.90 9.45
CA TYR A 117 0.41 10.08 9.91
C TYR A 117 -0.52 11.28 10.13
N GLY A 118 -1.50 11.49 9.26
CA GLY A 118 -2.55 12.51 9.43
C GLY A 118 -3.37 12.31 10.70
N ARG A 119 -3.75 11.08 11.03
CA ARG A 119 -4.47 10.75 12.27
C ARG A 119 -3.60 10.90 13.51
N GLN A 120 -2.32 10.58 13.45
CA GLN A 120 -1.36 10.83 14.53
C GLN A 120 -1.18 12.33 14.81
N LEU A 121 -1.11 13.14 13.75
CA LEU A 121 -1.09 14.60 13.86
C LEU A 121 -2.37 15.14 14.52
N GLN A 122 -3.53 14.69 14.05
CA GLN A 122 -4.83 15.07 14.61
C GLN A 122 -4.94 14.70 16.09
N LEU A 123 -4.58 13.47 16.47
CA LEU A 123 -4.57 13.00 17.86
C LEU A 123 -3.65 13.85 18.76
N ALA A 124 -2.52 14.31 18.21
CA ALA A 124 -1.57 15.15 18.91
C ALA A 124 -1.95 16.65 18.92
N GLY A 125 -3.01 17.06 18.21
CA GLY A 125 -3.35 18.46 18.00
C GLY A 125 -2.25 19.24 17.27
N LYS A 126 -1.56 18.58 16.32
CA LYS A 126 -0.42 19.13 15.57
C LYS A 126 -0.69 19.18 14.08
N THR A 127 0.09 19.99 13.39
CA THR A 127 0.11 20.15 11.94
C THR A 127 1.43 19.63 11.35
N LEU A 128 1.53 19.63 10.02
CA LEU A 128 2.81 19.39 9.33
C LEU A 128 3.86 20.44 9.68
N ALA A 129 3.45 21.71 9.85
CA ALA A 129 4.35 22.80 10.20
C ALA A 129 4.99 22.61 11.59
N ASP A 130 4.25 22.08 12.56
CA ASP A 130 4.77 21.72 13.90
C ASP A 130 5.85 20.62 13.86
N LYS A 131 5.97 19.94 12.71
CA LYS A 131 7.01 18.93 12.42
C LYS A 131 8.11 19.47 11.49
N GLY A 132 8.08 20.76 11.16
CA GLY A 132 9.01 21.38 10.22
C GLY A 132 8.81 20.93 8.76
N LEU A 133 7.61 20.45 8.42
CA LEU A 133 7.27 19.98 7.07
C LEU A 133 6.45 21.05 6.34
N ARG A 134 6.82 21.34 5.09
CA ARG A 134 6.09 22.29 4.25
C ARG A 134 4.94 21.59 3.55
N GLU A 135 3.73 22.15 3.63
CA GLU A 135 2.55 21.57 2.99
C GLU A 135 2.66 21.49 1.47
N ALA A 136 3.46 22.37 0.85
CA ALA A 136 3.77 22.32 -0.58
C ALA A 136 4.52 21.04 -0.99
N GLU A 137 5.24 20.40 -0.06
CA GLU A 137 6.06 19.22 -0.32
C GLU A 137 5.46 17.93 0.25
N TYR A 138 4.64 18.05 1.31
CA TYR A 138 4.14 16.91 2.07
C TYR A 138 2.62 17.00 2.24
N ALA A 139 1.95 15.86 2.14
CA ALA A 139 0.52 15.74 2.41
C ALA A 139 0.23 14.55 3.34
N ALA A 140 -0.28 14.85 4.54
CA ALA A 140 -0.75 13.84 5.51
C ALA A 140 -2.24 13.48 5.28
N HIS A 141 -2.62 13.34 4.01
CA HIS A 141 -3.97 12.93 3.59
C HIS A 141 -3.91 11.50 3.08
N GLY A 142 -4.94 10.71 3.34
CA GLY A 142 -4.95 9.29 2.97
C GLY A 142 -4.81 9.04 1.48
N GLY A 143 -4.37 7.81 1.17
CA GLY A 143 -4.15 7.37 -0.20
C GLY A 143 -2.75 6.91 -0.52
N CYS A 144 -1.73 7.14 0.32
CA CYS A 144 -0.39 6.57 0.09
C CYS A 144 -0.02 5.59 1.22
N VAL A 145 0.38 4.38 0.84
CA VAL A 145 0.76 3.29 1.76
C VAL A 145 2.12 2.73 1.34
N PRO A 146 3.06 2.51 2.28
CA PRO A 146 4.36 1.93 1.96
C PRO A 146 4.22 0.44 1.63
N ILE A 147 5.00 -0.02 0.67
CA ILE A 147 5.17 -1.44 0.35
C ILE A 147 6.36 -1.92 1.19
N VAL A 148 6.07 -2.71 2.23
CA VAL A 148 7.06 -3.15 3.21
C VAL A 148 7.19 -4.67 3.16
N LEU A 149 8.43 -5.16 3.10
CA LEU A 149 8.69 -6.59 3.21
C LEU A 149 8.63 -7.05 4.67
N GLU A 150 8.42 -8.34 4.91
CA GLU A 150 8.45 -8.93 6.26
C GLU A 150 9.78 -8.67 6.98
N SER A 151 10.88 -8.53 6.23
CA SER A 151 12.19 -8.11 6.72
C SER A 151 12.21 -6.71 7.35
N GLY A 152 11.15 -5.92 7.17
CA GLY A 152 11.01 -4.53 7.62
C GLY A 152 11.53 -3.51 6.61
N VAL A 153 12.05 -3.94 5.45
CA VAL A 153 12.52 -3.05 4.40
C VAL A 153 11.34 -2.47 3.63
N CYS A 154 11.23 -1.14 3.59
CA CYS A 154 10.33 -0.45 2.68
C CYS A 154 10.93 -0.44 1.28
N VAL A 155 10.28 -1.10 0.33
CA VAL A 155 10.75 -1.23 -1.05
C VAL A 155 10.06 -0.27 -2.01
N GLY A 156 8.97 0.36 -1.59
CA GLY A 156 8.18 1.19 -2.47
C GLY A 156 6.96 1.81 -1.82
N THR A 157 6.07 2.37 -2.65
CA THR A 157 4.82 2.98 -2.24
C THR A 157 3.74 2.71 -3.27
N VAL A 158 2.50 2.55 -2.81
CA VAL A 158 1.30 2.61 -3.64
C VAL A 158 0.48 3.83 -3.25
N THR A 159 -0.01 4.57 -4.24
CA THR A 159 -0.73 5.82 -4.04
C THR A 159 -1.99 5.88 -4.90
N VAL A 160 -3.10 6.26 -4.29
CA VAL A 160 -4.36 6.66 -4.95
C VAL A 160 -4.66 8.11 -4.61
N SER A 161 -5.18 8.84 -5.60
CA SER A 161 -5.64 10.21 -5.42
C SER A 161 -6.87 10.51 -6.28
N GLY A 162 -7.98 10.82 -5.64
CA GLY A 162 -9.20 11.31 -6.31
C GLY A 162 -10.48 11.12 -5.49
N LEU A 163 -10.45 10.24 -4.48
CA LEU A 163 -11.57 10.00 -3.58
C LEU A 163 -11.46 10.90 -2.33
N SER A 164 -12.42 10.77 -1.42
CA SER A 164 -12.21 11.30 -0.07
C SER A 164 -11.04 10.58 0.62
N GLN A 165 -10.31 11.30 1.49
CA GLN A 165 -9.04 10.79 2.04
C GLN A 165 -9.14 9.42 2.75
N ALA A 166 -10.30 9.10 3.34
CA ALA A 166 -10.51 7.82 4.00
C ALA A 166 -10.70 6.71 2.96
N TRP A 167 -11.45 6.97 1.89
CA TRP A 167 -11.66 6.03 0.79
C TRP A 167 -10.41 5.80 -0.06
N ASP A 168 -9.63 6.86 -0.31
CA ASP A 168 -8.30 6.75 -0.91
C ASP A 168 -7.41 5.76 -0.10
N HIS A 169 -7.45 5.79 1.23
CA HIS A 169 -6.69 4.86 2.08
C HIS A 169 -7.29 3.44 2.09
N LEU A 170 -8.62 3.34 2.22
CA LEU A 170 -9.31 2.05 2.31
C LEU A 170 -9.12 1.20 1.07
N VAL A 171 -9.27 1.79 -0.12
CA VAL A 171 -9.13 1.02 -1.37
C VAL A 171 -7.70 0.49 -1.53
N VAL A 172 -6.69 1.27 -1.14
CA VAL A 172 -5.30 0.82 -1.14
C VAL A 172 -5.08 -0.31 -0.13
N GLY A 173 -5.56 -0.15 1.11
CA GLY A 173 -5.45 -1.18 2.14
C GLY A 173 -6.12 -2.49 1.72
N TYR A 174 -7.33 -2.40 1.18
CA TYR A 174 -8.09 -3.55 0.66
C TYR A 174 -7.32 -4.29 -0.43
N CYS A 175 -6.96 -3.62 -1.53
CA CYS A 175 -6.27 -4.28 -2.65
C CYS A 175 -4.89 -4.83 -2.24
N MET A 176 -4.21 -4.20 -1.27
CA MET A 176 -2.96 -4.74 -0.74
C MET A 176 -3.17 -6.00 0.10
N GLU A 177 -4.23 -6.08 0.93
CA GLU A 177 -4.55 -7.29 1.71
C GLU A 177 -4.88 -8.45 0.75
N GLU A 178 -5.66 -8.19 -0.28
CA GLU A 178 -6.05 -9.18 -1.30
C GLU A 178 -4.84 -9.69 -2.11
N LEU A 179 -3.96 -8.78 -2.54
CA LEU A 179 -2.73 -9.15 -3.23
C LEU A 179 -1.81 -9.97 -2.32
N LYS A 180 -1.69 -9.60 -1.04
CA LYS A 180 -0.81 -10.28 -0.08
C LYS A 180 -1.20 -11.76 0.04
N LEU A 181 -2.50 -12.08 0.13
CA LEU A 181 -2.96 -13.47 0.18
C LEU A 181 -2.50 -14.27 -1.07
N THR A 182 -2.55 -13.63 -2.23
CA THR A 182 -2.09 -14.25 -3.50
C THR A 182 -0.58 -14.49 -3.49
N VAL A 183 0.21 -13.49 -3.06
CA VAL A 183 1.67 -13.59 -2.96
C VAL A 183 2.09 -14.66 -1.95
N GLU A 184 1.42 -14.74 -0.80
CA GLU A 184 1.67 -15.77 0.21
C GLU A 184 1.38 -17.18 -0.32
N ALA A 185 0.29 -17.37 -1.05
CA ALA A 185 -0.04 -18.66 -1.67
C ALA A 185 1.05 -19.11 -2.66
N VAL A 186 1.51 -18.21 -3.53
CA VAL A 186 2.59 -18.49 -4.49
C VAL A 186 3.90 -18.82 -3.78
N ALA A 187 4.23 -18.11 -2.70
CA ALA A 187 5.43 -18.39 -1.90
C ALA A 187 5.39 -19.78 -1.25
N MET A 188 4.22 -20.19 -0.72
CA MET A 188 4.02 -21.53 -0.14
C MET A 188 4.17 -22.64 -1.20
N GLU A 189 3.61 -22.45 -2.40
CA GLU A 189 3.75 -23.40 -3.51
C GLU A 189 5.22 -23.55 -3.96
N ALA A 190 5.96 -22.45 -4.03
CA ALA A 190 7.38 -22.47 -4.40
C ALA A 190 8.21 -23.26 -3.39
N GLN A 191 7.94 -23.10 -2.08
CA GLN A 191 8.61 -23.85 -1.02
C GLN A 191 8.29 -25.36 -1.10
N GLY A 192 7.03 -25.73 -1.40
CA GLY A 192 6.64 -27.13 -1.59
C GLY A 192 7.33 -27.85 -2.76
N ARG A 193 7.72 -27.11 -3.81
CA ARG A 193 8.44 -27.66 -4.98
C ARG A 193 9.94 -27.90 -4.72
N THR A 194 10.55 -27.20 -3.76
CA THR A 194 11.97 -27.38 -3.44
C THR A 194 12.29 -28.65 -2.63
N GLY A 195 11.28 -29.40 -2.20
CA GLY A 195 11.44 -30.62 -1.40
C GLY A 195 11.61 -31.94 -2.16
N HIS A 196 11.60 -31.95 -3.50
CA HIS A 196 11.58 -33.20 -4.27
C HIS A 196 12.74 -33.44 -5.26
N ASP A 197 13.50 -32.43 -5.68
CA ASP A 197 14.54 -32.62 -6.71
C ASP A 197 15.80 -31.81 -6.40
N CYS A 198 16.67 -32.34 -5.54
CA CYS A 198 18.06 -31.90 -5.40
C CYS A 198 18.95 -33.08 -4.97
N ASP A 199 18.79 -34.25 -5.59
CA ASP A 199 19.85 -35.27 -5.62
C ASP A 199 20.86 -34.88 -6.70
N TYR A 200 21.70 -33.90 -6.38
CA TYR A 200 22.93 -33.67 -7.14
C TYR A 200 23.88 -34.82 -6.83
N GLN A 201 23.94 -35.82 -7.71
CA GLN A 201 25.01 -36.81 -7.69
C GLN A 201 26.22 -36.27 -8.48
N PRO A 202 27.34 -35.90 -7.81
CA PRO A 202 28.55 -35.53 -8.52
C PRO A 202 29.06 -36.75 -9.29
N ASN A 203 29.21 -36.61 -10.61
CA ASN A 203 29.82 -37.62 -11.45
C ASN A 203 31.29 -37.79 -11.03
N SER A 204 31.61 -38.93 -10.43
CA SER A 204 32.95 -39.28 -9.97
C SER A 204 33.85 -39.76 -11.12
N LYS A 205 34.14 -38.91 -12.11
CA LYS A 205 35.18 -39.16 -13.12
C LYS A 205 35.82 -37.87 -13.64
N ASP A 206 36.53 -37.16 -12.77
CA ASP A 206 37.58 -36.23 -13.20
C ASP A 206 38.85 -36.55 -12.39
N THR A 207 39.50 -37.66 -12.75
CA THR A 207 40.91 -37.88 -12.41
C THR A 207 41.73 -37.10 -13.42
N PHE A 208 42.18 -35.91 -13.01
CA PHE A 208 43.27 -35.20 -13.67
C PHE A 208 44.57 -35.94 -13.32
N ASP A 209 44.99 -36.85 -14.20
CA ASP A 209 46.37 -37.35 -14.19
C ASP A 209 47.25 -36.28 -14.84
N GLY A 210 48.17 -35.73 -14.05
CA GLY A 210 49.17 -34.77 -14.51
C GLY A 210 50.40 -35.48 -15.08
N GLU A 211 50.88 -34.96 -16.20
CA GLU A 211 52.29 -34.98 -16.62
C GLU A 211 52.65 -33.61 -17.23
#